data_AF-A0A3D1G144-F1
#
_entry.id   AF-A0A3D1G144-F1
#
_cell.length_a   1.000
_cell.length_b   1.000
_cell.length_c   1.000
_cell.angle_alpha   90.00
_cell.angle_beta   90.00
_cell.angle_gamma   90.00
#
_symmetry.space_group_name_H-M   'P 1'
#
loop_
_entity.id
_entity.type
_entity.pdbx_description
1 polymer ?
#
loop_
_entity_poly.entity_id
_entity_poly.type
_entity_poly.pdbx_seq_one_letter_code
_entity_poly.pdbx_strand_id
1 'polypeptide(L)'
;AGATAPASIAGAVAQAVSEVLAGLVYVNAMVPGHPAICGTWPFVSDLRTGAMSGGSGEQALLTAACAQVINSFGLPSGSAAGMADAKMPDAQ
;
A
#
# COMPACT_ATOMS: atom_id res chain seq x y z
N ALA A 1 0.64 8.61 0.32
CA ALA A 1 0.10 9.66 1.18
C ALA A 1 0.89 10.95 0.94
N GLY A 2 0.21 12.02 0.53
CA GLY A 2 0.78 13.37 0.40
C GLY A 2 1.23 13.77 -1.01
N ALA A 3 1.44 12.81 -1.92
CA ALA A 3 1.79 13.07 -3.31
C ALA A 3 0.67 12.60 -4.29
N THR A 4 0.51 11.28 -4.45
CA THR A 4 -0.47 10.67 -5.39
C THR A 4 -1.77 10.22 -4.72
N ALA A 5 -1.86 10.39 -3.40
CA ALA A 5 -3.02 10.07 -2.58
C ALA A 5 -3.10 11.13 -1.47
N PRO A 6 -4.27 11.32 -0.82
CA PRO A 6 -4.42 12.27 0.28
C PRO A 6 -3.31 12.16 1.33
N ALA A 7 -2.96 13.30 1.94
CA ALA A 7 -1.93 13.35 2.99
C ALA A 7 -2.34 12.55 4.24
N SER A 8 -3.64 12.45 4.53
CA SER A 8 -4.17 11.66 5.64
C SER A 8 -3.95 10.16 5.42
N ILE A 9 -3.52 9.44 6.45
CA ILE A 9 -3.37 7.97 6.43
C ILE A 9 -4.67 7.29 5.99
N ALA A 10 -5.81 7.63 6.62
CA ALA A 10 -7.10 7.02 6.30
C ALA A 10 -7.52 7.23 4.83
N GLY A 11 -7.34 8.44 4.30
CA GLY A 11 -7.63 8.74 2.90
C GLY A 11 -6.74 7.96 1.93
N ALA A 12 -5.45 7.82 2.25
CA ALA A 12 -4.53 7.02 1.44
C ALA A 12 -4.86 5.52 1.48
N VAL A 13 -5.25 4.98 2.65
CA VAL A 13 -5.72 3.58 2.77
C VAL A 13 -6.98 3.36 1.94
N ALA A 14 -7.98 4.25 2.06
CA ALA A 14 -9.23 4.15 1.33
C ALA A 14 -8.99 4.16 -0.19
N GLN A 15 -8.14 5.07 -0.68
CA GLN A 15 -7.79 5.12 -2.10
C GLN A 15 -7.08 3.84 -2.56
N ALA A 16 -6.02 3.41 -1.86
CA ALA A 16 -5.22 2.25 -2.27
C ALA A 16 -6.02 0.94 -2.27
N VAL A 17 -6.88 0.74 -1.26
CA VAL A 17 -7.79 -0.42 -1.22
C VAL A 17 -8.77 -0.36 -2.40
N SER A 18 -9.32 0.81 -2.70
CA SER A 18 -10.28 0.97 -3.81
C SER A 18 -9.65 0.66 -5.16
N GLU A 19 -8.41 1.12 -5.41
CA GLU A 19 -7.66 0.85 -6.63
C GLU A 19 -7.45 -0.67 -6.84
N VAL A 20 -7.05 -1.37 -5.78
CA VAL A 20 -6.80 -2.82 -5.85
C VAL A 20 -8.08 -3.62 -6.05
N LEU A 21 -9.17 -3.26 -5.36
CA LEU A 21 -10.47 -3.92 -5.54
C LEU A 21 -11.01 -3.70 -6.96
N ALA A 22 -10.85 -2.50 -7.52
CA ALA A 22 -11.23 -2.23 -8.92
C ALA A 22 -10.45 -3.12 -9.89
N GLY A 23 -9.14 -3.28 -9.67
CA GLY A 23 -8.31 -4.21 -10.44
C GLY A 23 -8.76 -5.67 -10.31
N LEU A 24 -9.11 -6.12 -9.10
CA LEU A 24 -9.61 -7.47 -8.86
C LEU A 24 -10.95 -7.73 -9.58
N VAL A 25 -11.87 -6.76 -9.56
CA VAL A 25 -13.14 -6.83 -10.29
C VAL A 25 -12.87 -6.91 -11.80
N TYR A 26 -11.97 -6.08 -12.31
CA TYR A 26 -11.59 -6.10 -13.72
C TYR A 26 -11.03 -7.45 -14.17
N VAL A 27 -10.12 -8.03 -13.37
CA VAL A 27 -9.55 -9.37 -13.63
C VAL A 27 -10.63 -10.45 -13.62
N ASN A 28 -11.54 -10.42 -12.65
CA ASN A 28 -12.65 -11.38 -12.56
C ASN A 28 -13.68 -11.22 -13.70
N ALA A 29 -13.85 -10.01 -14.24
CA ALA A 29 -14.71 -9.77 -15.39
C ALA A 29 -14.14 -10.39 -16.68
N MET A 30 -12.82 -10.55 -16.78
CA MET A 30 -12.18 -11.24 -17.91
C MET A 30 -12.22 -12.76 -17.74
N VAL A 31 -11.84 -13.25 -16.56
CA VAL A 31 -11.85 -14.68 -16.21
C VAL A 31 -12.33 -14.83 -14.77
N PRO A 32 -13.56 -15.33 -14.55
CA PRO A 32 -14.08 -15.54 -13.21
C PRO A 32 -13.18 -16.45 -12.38
N GLY A 33 -12.82 -16.02 -11.17
CA GLY A 33 -11.99 -16.80 -10.26
C GLY A 33 -10.51 -16.82 -10.61
N HIS A 34 -10.03 -15.94 -11.50
CA HIS A 34 -8.60 -15.86 -11.79
C HIS A 34 -7.79 -15.55 -10.52
N PRO A 35 -6.72 -16.32 -10.23
CA PRO A 35 -5.88 -16.09 -9.06
C PRO A 35 -5.26 -14.69 -9.07
N ALA A 36 -5.39 -13.95 -7.96
CA ALA A 36 -4.83 -12.62 -7.82
C ALA A 36 -4.37 -12.37 -6.38
N ILE A 37 -3.38 -11.49 -6.21
CA ILE A 37 -2.93 -10.99 -4.91
C ILE A 37 -3.28 -9.52 -4.82
N CYS A 38 -3.97 -9.13 -3.75
CA CYS A 38 -4.33 -7.75 -3.49
C CYS A 38 -3.12 -7.02 -2.88
N GLY A 39 -2.20 -6.59 -3.74
CA GLY A 39 -1.02 -5.82 -3.35
C GLY A 39 -1.33 -4.33 -3.30
N THR A 40 -1.72 -3.82 -2.14
CA THR A 40 -1.79 -2.37 -1.90
C THR A 40 -0.37 -1.84 -1.68
N TRP A 41 0.07 -0.88 -2.50
CA TRP A 41 1.38 -0.23 -2.36
C TRP A 41 1.26 1.28 -2.06
N PRO A 42 0.57 1.68 -0.97
CA PRO A 42 0.55 3.07 -0.55
C PRO A 42 1.91 3.45 0.04
N PHE A 43 2.52 4.51 -0.48
CA PHE A 43 3.79 5.03 0.02
C PHE A 43 3.67 6.41 0.62
N VAL A 44 4.46 6.70 1.65
CA VAL A 44 4.56 8.04 2.25
C VAL A 44 5.47 8.92 1.41
N SER A 45 5.09 10.19 1.25
CA SER A 45 5.99 11.22 0.74
C SER A 45 6.57 12.01 1.92
N ASP A 46 7.90 12.09 2.00
CA ASP A 46 8.60 12.90 2.99
C ASP A 46 8.44 14.39 2.64
N LEU A 47 7.82 15.18 3.52
CA LEU A 47 7.50 16.59 3.23
C LEU A 47 8.74 17.50 3.13
N ARG A 48 9.89 17.06 3.65
CA ARG A 48 11.13 17.85 3.64
C ARG A 48 11.87 17.72 2.31
N THR A 49 11.84 16.52 1.72
CA THR A 49 12.62 16.16 0.54
C THR A 49 11.77 15.90 -0.70
N GLY A 50 10.47 15.66 -0.52
CA GLY A 50 9.55 15.21 -1.55
C GLY A 50 9.75 13.74 -1.96
N ALA A 51 10.74 13.04 -1.41
CA ALA A 51 11.03 11.66 -1.76
C ALA A 51 9.97 10.68 -1.21
N MET A 52 9.92 9.49 -1.79
CA MET A 52 9.22 8.36 -1.17
C MET A 52 9.96 7.97 0.12
N SER A 53 9.21 7.73 1.20
CA SER A 53 9.72 7.21 2.47
C SER A 53 9.09 5.86 2.78
N GLY A 54 9.88 4.81 2.59
CA GLY A 54 9.49 3.42 2.85
C GLY A 54 9.82 2.95 4.27
N GLY A 55 10.79 3.59 4.94
CA GLY A 55 11.20 3.24 6.31
C GLY A 55 10.44 3.99 7.42
N SER A 56 9.50 4.87 7.06
CA SER A 56 8.76 5.69 8.03
C SER A 56 7.77 4.89 8.89
N GLY A 57 7.44 5.42 10.07
CA GLY A 57 6.39 4.86 10.92
C GLY A 57 5.01 4.92 10.27
N GLU A 58 4.74 5.98 9.50
CA GLU A 58 3.54 6.16 8.70
C GLU A 58 3.43 5.07 7.61
N GLN A 59 4.54 4.64 7.02
CA GLN A 59 4.55 3.54 6.07
C GLN A 59 4.13 2.22 6.72
N ALA A 60 4.60 1.94 7.94
CA ALA A 60 4.21 0.75 8.68
C ALA A 60 2.70 0.76 9.00
N LEU A 61 2.15 1.91 9.39
CA LEU A 61 0.72 2.08 9.65
C LEU A 61 -0.13 1.90 8.39
N LEU A 62 0.25 2.52 7.27
CA LEU A 62 -0.43 2.38 5.99
C LEU A 62 -0.49 0.91 5.56
N THR A 63 0.66 0.24 5.61
CA THR A 63 0.80 -1.15 5.19
C THR A 63 -0.04 -2.08 6.06
N ALA A 64 0.03 -1.93 7.39
CA ALA A 64 -0.78 -2.72 8.32
C ALA A 64 -2.29 -2.49 8.13
N ALA A 65 -2.71 -1.23 7.97
CA ALA A 65 -4.13 -0.90 7.77
C ALA A 65 -4.68 -1.48 6.47
N CYS A 66 -3.95 -1.34 5.36
CA CYS A 66 -4.37 -1.93 4.09
C CYS A 66 -4.44 -3.46 4.18
N ALA A 67 -3.45 -4.11 4.79
CA ALA A 67 -3.47 -5.56 4.99
C ALA A 67 -4.70 -5.99 5.83
N GLN A 68 -5.01 -5.28 6.92
CA GLN A 68 -6.20 -5.57 7.74
C GLN A 68 -7.50 -5.48 6.93
N VAL A 69 -7.67 -4.43 6.13
CA VAL A 69 -8.87 -4.25 5.30
C VAL A 69 -8.98 -5.35 4.24
N ILE A 70 -7.90 -5.63 3.50
CA ILE A 70 -7.92 -6.67 2.46
C ILE A 70 -8.18 -8.06 3.06
N ASN A 71 -7.54 -8.39 4.18
CA ASN A 71 -7.74 -9.65 4.87
C ASN A 71 -9.17 -9.78 5.42
N SER A 72 -9.85 -8.67 5.76
CA SER A 72 -11.27 -8.70 6.17
C SER A 72 -12.22 -9.16 5.06
N PHE A 73 -11.83 -9.02 3.79
CA PHE A 73 -12.55 -9.56 2.64
C PHE A 73 -12.23 -11.05 2.37
N GLY A 74 -11.35 -11.67 3.16
CA GLY A 74 -10.87 -13.03 2.90
C GLY A 74 -9.95 -13.13 1.67
N LEU A 75 -9.36 -12.00 1.25
CA LEU A 75 -8.50 -11.92 0.07
C LEU A 75 -7.01 -11.97 0.47
N PRO A 76 -6.14 -12.57 -0.35
CA PRO A 76 -4.70 -12.57 -0.09
C PRO A 76 -4.13 -11.15 -0.23
N SER A 77 -3.59 -10.60 0.87
CA SER A 77 -2.95 -9.27 0.88
C SER A 77 -1.46 -9.33 0.56
N GLY A 78 -0.95 -8.35 -0.17
CA GLY A 78 0.48 -8.07 -0.30
C GLY A 78 0.92 -6.92 0.60
N SER A 79 2.11 -7.02 1.19
CA SER A 79 2.71 -6.02 2.07
C SER A 79 4.16 -5.76 1.66
N ALA A 80 4.59 -4.50 1.74
CA ALA A 80 6.01 -4.19 1.68
C ALA A 80 6.73 -4.76 2.91
N ALA A 81 7.98 -5.20 2.74
CA ALA A 81 8.81 -5.72 3.81
C ALA A 81 10.27 -5.32 3.58
N GLY A 82 11.01 -5.05 4.66
CA GLY A 82 12.43 -4.71 4.60
C GLY A 82 12.74 -3.41 3.86
N MET A 83 11.80 -2.47 3.81
CA MET A 83 12.04 -1.17 3.20
C MET A 83 12.83 -0.27 4.15
N ALA A 84 13.91 0.30 3.64
CA ALA A 84 14.71 1.32 4.31
C ALA A 84 14.93 2.49 3.35
N ASP A 85 14.98 3.70 3.90
CA ASP A 85 15.32 4.90 3.14
C ASP A 85 16.84 5.13 3.07
N ALA A 86 17.63 4.26 3.72
CA ALA A 86 19.09 4.26 3.73
C ALA A 86 19.66 4.04 2.32
N LYS A 87 20.80 4.68 2.03
CA LYS A 87 21.47 4.56 0.73
C LYS A 87 22.56 3.48 0.75
N MET A 88 22.88 2.99 1.94
CA MET A 88 23.88 1.96 2.23
C MET A 88 23.29 1.00 3.28
N PRO A 89 23.78 -0.24 3.41
CA PRO A 89 23.32 -1.18 4.44
C PRO A 89 23.92 -0.81 5.80
N ASP A 90 23.45 0.30 6.36
CA ASP A 90 23.78 0.75 7.71
C ASP A 90 22.63 0.46 8.69
N ALA A 91 22.63 1.13 9.84
CA ALA A 91 21.67 0.87 10.91
C ALA A 91 20.31 1.58 10.75
N GLN A 92 20.15 2.42 9.71
CA GLN A 92 18.93 3.18 9.47
C GLN A 92 17.79 2.30 8.91
#